data_AF-A0A956F985-F1
#
_entry.id   AF-A0A956F985-F1
#
_cell.length_a   1.000
_cell.length_b   1.000
_cell.length_c   1.000
_cell.angle_alpha   90.00
_cell.angle_beta   90.00
_cell.angle_gamma   90.00
#
_symmetry.space_group_name_H-M   'P 1'
#
loop_
_entity.id
_entity.type
_entity.pdbx_description
1 polymer ?
#
loop_
_entity_poly.entity_id
_entity_poly.type
_entity_poly.pdbx_seq_one_letter_code
_entity_poly.pdbx_strand_id
1 'polypeptide(L)'
;MVPPDSDESLGPGEARSVELERQLAASHTRTAELEAIVVKQAAQIEVLLEQLRRNSSNSHLPPSSDGPGTAGSTAGKKKSKSKRKRGGQKGRRGARRQLLPVEQVDHVADIFPDACCGCGRRRPRSAGSCARVGVEA
;
A
#
# COMPACT_ATOMS: atom_id res chain seq x y z
N MET A 1 88.16 -1.36 29.02
CA MET A 1 87.74 -0.12 28.32
C MET A 1 87.49 -0.51 26.86
N VAL A 2 86.28 -0.94 26.53
CA VAL A 2 85.87 -1.25 25.14
C VAL A 2 85.13 0.00 24.65
N PRO A 3 85.53 0.62 23.54
CA PRO A 3 84.85 1.80 23.04
C PRO A 3 83.41 1.44 22.61
N PRO A 4 82.39 2.22 23.01
CA PRO A 4 81.11 2.22 22.32
C PRO A 4 81.29 2.92 20.96
N ASP A 5 80.31 2.76 20.07
CA ASP A 5 80.23 3.43 18.76
C ASP A 5 80.90 2.66 17.61
N SER A 6 80.54 1.39 17.45
CA SER A 6 80.39 0.86 16.09
C SER A 6 78.98 1.20 15.65
N ASP A 7 78.84 2.23 14.82
CA ASP A 7 77.64 2.48 14.02
C ASP A 7 77.35 1.21 13.21
N GLU A 8 76.45 0.36 13.73
CA GLU A 8 75.81 -0.71 12.97
C GLU A 8 74.99 -0.05 11.85
N SER A 9 75.65 0.24 10.73
CA SER A 9 74.98 0.61 9.50
C SER A 9 74.07 -0.54 9.11
N LEU A 10 72.77 -0.37 9.38
CA LEU A 10 71.74 -1.34 9.06
C LEU A 10 71.87 -1.76 7.60
N GLY A 11 71.97 -3.07 7.35
CA GLY A 11 72.22 -3.61 6.02
C GLY A 11 71.08 -3.35 5.04
N PRO A 12 71.30 -3.51 3.72
CA PRO A 12 70.26 -3.30 2.70
C PRO A 12 69.04 -4.24 2.86
N GLY A 13 69.19 -5.35 3.58
CA GLY A 13 68.08 -6.23 3.97
C GLY A 13 67.19 -5.63 5.06
N GLU A 14 67.79 -5.00 6.07
CA GLU A 14 67.08 -4.36 7.18
C GLU A 14 66.34 -3.11 6.72
N ALA A 15 66.93 -2.34 5.79
CA ALA A 15 66.24 -1.23 5.13
C ALA A 15 64.98 -1.67 4.36
N ARG A 16 65.03 -2.85 3.69
CA ARG A 16 63.86 -3.43 3.02
C ARG A 16 62.81 -3.93 4.01
N SER A 17 63.22 -4.51 5.13
CA SER A 17 62.32 -4.95 6.20
C SER A 17 61.54 -3.77 6.79
N VAL A 18 62.22 -2.66 7.11
CA VAL A 18 61.58 -1.44 7.63
C VAL A 18 60.60 -0.85 6.61
N GLU A 19 60.95 -0.85 5.33
CA GLU A 19 60.05 -0.38 4.27
C GLU A 19 58.80 -1.26 4.13
N LEU A 20 58.96 -2.59 4.16
CA LEU A 20 57.84 -3.53 4.13
C LEU A 20 56.94 -3.38 5.35
N GLU A 21 57.51 -3.20 6.54
CA GLU A 21 56.75 -2.96 7.77
C GLU A 21 55.95 -1.66 7.70
N ARG A 22 56.52 -0.59 7.13
CA ARG A 22 55.80 0.66 6.86
C ARG A 22 54.65 0.46 5.88
N GLN A 23 54.87 -0.30 4.81
CA GLN A 23 53.83 -0.62 3.82
C GLN A 23 52.70 -1.47 4.42
N LEU A 24 53.04 -2.44 5.27
CA LEU A 24 52.06 -3.23 6.02
C LEU A 24 51.27 -2.35 6.98
N ALA A 25 51.93 -1.50 7.75
CA ALA A 25 51.26 -0.57 8.66
C ALA A 25 50.29 0.36 7.90
N ALA A 26 50.72 0.93 6.77
CA ALA A 26 49.88 1.77 5.91
C ALA A 26 48.72 0.99 5.25
N SER A 27 48.93 -0.28 4.94
CA SER A 27 47.87 -1.14 4.41
C SER A 27 46.85 -1.48 5.50
N HIS A 28 47.31 -1.78 6.73
CA HIS A 28 46.47 -2.08 7.87
C HIS A 28 45.62 -0.89 8.32
N THR A 29 46.18 0.33 8.29
CA THR A 29 45.39 1.54 8.56
C THR A 29 44.30 1.71 7.52
N ARG A 30 44.63 1.55 6.23
CA ARG A 30 43.66 1.63 5.13
C ARG A 30 42.58 0.56 5.22
N THR A 31 42.92 -0.67 5.60
CA THR A 31 41.91 -1.73 5.79
C THR A 31 40.98 -1.40 6.95
N ALA A 32 41.51 -0.91 8.08
CA ALA A 32 40.70 -0.53 9.23
C ALA A 32 39.73 0.63 8.91
N GLU A 33 40.18 1.62 8.15
CA GLU A 33 39.32 2.72 7.67
C GLU A 33 38.19 2.22 6.77
N LEU A 34 38.51 1.35 5.82
CA LEU A 34 37.52 0.77 4.90
C LEU A 34 36.52 -0.11 5.64
N GLU A 35 36.98 -0.94 6.57
CA GLU A 35 36.11 -1.78 7.42
C GLU A 35 35.14 -0.90 8.22
N ALA A 36 35.62 0.20 8.81
CA ALA A 36 34.76 1.13 9.54
C ALA A 36 33.68 1.77 8.63
N ILE A 37 34.03 2.08 7.38
CA ILE A 37 33.05 2.60 6.40
C ILE A 37 32.03 1.52 6.02
N VAL A 38 32.48 0.30 5.76
CA VAL A 38 31.60 -0.83 5.42
C VAL A 38 30.60 -1.10 6.54
N VAL A 39 31.04 -1.11 7.80
CA VAL A 39 30.15 -1.29 8.96
C VAL A 39 29.11 -0.18 9.04
N LYS A 40 29.53 1.09 8.86
CA LYS A 40 28.60 2.23 8.86
C LYS A 40 27.57 2.14 7.74
N GLN A 41 28.00 1.78 6.53
CA GLN A 41 27.12 1.63 5.37
C GLN A 41 26.17 0.44 5.54
N ALA A 42 26.65 -0.69 6.05
CA ALA A 42 25.82 -1.86 6.33
C ALA A 42 24.70 -1.51 7.32
N ALA A 43 25.03 -0.82 8.41
CA ALA A 43 24.03 -0.36 9.38
C ALA A 43 23.00 0.60 8.75
N GLN A 44 23.43 1.53 7.89
CA GLN A 44 22.51 2.43 7.17
C GLN A 44 21.60 1.65 6.21
N ILE A 45 22.16 0.68 5.48
CA ILE A 45 21.40 -0.18 4.57
C ILE A 45 20.34 -0.97 5.34
N GLU A 46 20.69 -1.55 6.49
CA GLU A 46 19.74 -2.29 7.32
C GLU A 46 18.57 -1.41 7.77
N VAL A 47 18.84 -0.20 8.27
CA VAL A 47 17.80 0.74 8.69
C VAL A 47 16.90 1.13 7.52
N LEU A 48 17.46 1.44 6.35
CA LEU A 48 16.69 1.79 5.15
C LEU A 48 15.85 0.61 4.65
N LEU A 49 16.40 -0.61 4.67
CA LEU A 49 15.67 -1.82 4.30
C LEU A 49 14.52 -2.10 5.26
N GLU A 50 14.72 -1.87 6.56
CA GLU A 50 13.63 -2.00 7.54
C GLU A 50 12.51 -1.00 7.26
N GLN A 51 12.85 0.26 6.98
CA GLN A 51 11.88 1.30 6.62
C GLN A 51 11.12 0.95 5.33
N LEU A 52 11.80 0.47 4.30
CA LEU A 52 11.19 0.04 3.04
C LEU A 52 10.29 -1.19 3.20
N ARG A 53 10.61 -2.10 4.14
CA ARG A 53 9.83 -3.31 4.39
C ARG A 53 8.56 -3.04 5.19
N ARG A 54 8.45 -1.92 5.93
CA ARG A 54 7.25 -1.58 6.71
C ARG A 54 6.07 -1.24 5.77
N ASN A 55 4.98 -1.98 5.91
CA ASN A 55 3.72 -1.78 5.21
C ASN A 55 2.52 -2.05 6.12
N SER A 56 1.31 -1.69 5.69
CA SER A 56 0.08 -1.90 6.48
C SER A 56 -0.16 -3.35 6.93
N SER A 57 0.41 -4.34 6.22
CA SER A 57 0.26 -5.76 6.53
C SER A 57 1.18 -6.27 7.64
N ASN A 58 2.31 -5.62 7.90
CA ASN A 58 3.32 -6.10 8.86
C ASN A 58 3.65 -5.11 9.98
N SER A 59 3.09 -3.90 9.96
CA SER A 59 3.47 -2.85 10.91
C SER A 59 2.31 -2.07 11.53
N HIS A 60 1.07 -2.56 11.43
CA HIS A 60 -0.15 -1.92 11.96
C HIS A 60 -0.40 -0.49 11.45
N LEU A 61 0.30 -0.05 10.39
CA LEU A 61 0.01 1.20 9.70
C LEU A 61 -1.36 1.11 9.00
N PRO A 62 -2.11 2.22 8.89
CA PRO A 62 -3.37 2.22 8.17
C PRO A 62 -3.12 1.94 6.67
N PRO A 63 -4.06 1.26 5.97
CA PRO A 63 -3.92 0.90 4.55
C PRO A 63 -3.82 2.10 3.60
N SER A 64 -4.16 3.31 4.09
CA SER A 64 -3.96 4.58 3.38
C SER A 64 -2.51 5.04 3.37
N SER A 65 -1.64 4.51 4.23
CA SER A 65 -0.21 4.82 4.27
C SER A 65 0.59 4.08 3.21
N ASP A 66 0.09 2.96 2.71
CA ASP A 66 0.70 2.29 1.57
C ASP A 66 0.38 3.12 0.31
N GLY A 67 1.41 3.65 -0.37
CA GLY A 67 1.25 4.54 -1.53
C GLY A 67 0.40 3.92 -2.67
N PRO A 68 -0.14 4.75 -3.59
CA PRO A 68 -0.99 4.27 -4.67
C PRO A 68 -0.24 3.26 -5.55
N GLY A 69 -0.77 2.04 -5.67
CA GLY A 69 -0.17 0.94 -6.44
C GLY A 69 0.53 -0.14 -5.60
N THR A 70 0.59 0.02 -4.29
CA THR A 70 1.04 -1.05 -3.38
C THR A 70 0.06 -2.23 -3.42
N ALA A 71 0.57 -3.44 -3.55
CA ALA A 71 -0.24 -4.66 -3.67
C ALA A 71 -1.18 -4.92 -2.47
N GLY A 72 -0.97 -4.21 -1.35
CA GLY A 72 -1.80 -4.23 -0.15
C GLY A 72 -2.96 -3.22 -0.15
N SER A 73 -2.86 -2.10 -0.89
CA SER A 73 -3.90 -1.07 -0.94
C SER A 73 -5.05 -1.47 -1.86
N THR A 74 -5.74 -2.57 -1.56
CA THR A 74 -7.13 -2.79 -2.00
C THR A 74 -7.43 -2.67 -3.50
N ALA A 75 -6.46 -2.90 -4.39
CA ALA A 75 -6.76 -3.19 -5.80
C ALA A 75 -7.26 -4.63 -5.90
N GLY A 76 -8.52 -4.82 -5.46
CA GLY A 76 -9.34 -6.01 -5.55
C GLY A 76 -8.59 -7.31 -5.84
N LYS A 77 -8.30 -8.09 -4.78
CA LYS A 77 -8.40 -9.54 -4.92
C LYS A 77 -9.80 -9.78 -5.47
N LYS A 78 -9.91 -9.93 -6.79
CA LYS A 78 -11.15 -10.23 -7.50
C LYS A 78 -11.58 -11.58 -6.96
N LYS A 79 -12.32 -11.56 -5.83
CA LYS A 79 -12.92 -12.77 -5.27
C LYS A 79 -13.62 -13.42 -6.44
N SER A 80 -13.29 -14.68 -6.69
CA SER A 80 -13.84 -15.42 -7.81
C SER A 80 -15.35 -15.18 -7.80
N LYS A 81 -15.88 -14.66 -8.91
CA LYS A 81 -17.30 -14.34 -9.00
C LYS A 81 -18.04 -15.61 -8.64
N SER A 82 -18.90 -15.54 -7.64
CA SER A 82 -19.70 -16.68 -7.22
C SER A 82 -20.40 -17.26 -8.45
N LYS A 83 -20.28 -18.57 -8.67
CA LYS A 83 -21.01 -19.26 -9.74
C LYS A 83 -22.54 -19.19 -9.53
N ARG A 84 -22.99 -18.75 -8.35
CA ARG A 84 -24.41 -18.58 -8.04
C ARG A 84 -24.94 -17.33 -8.76
N LYS A 85 -26.04 -17.52 -9.50
CA LYS A 85 -26.82 -16.40 -10.02
C LYS A 85 -27.30 -15.53 -8.85
N ARG A 86 -27.40 -14.22 -9.07
CA ARG A 86 -28.00 -13.29 -8.11
C ARG A 86 -29.46 -13.72 -7.85
N GLY A 87 -29.91 -13.61 -6.60
CA GLY A 87 -31.27 -13.97 -6.20
C GLY A 87 -31.34 -15.16 -5.23
N GLY A 88 -32.56 -15.65 -5.00
CA GLY A 88 -32.84 -16.76 -4.08
C GLY A 88 -32.19 -18.08 -4.52
N GLN A 89 -32.13 -19.02 -3.58
CA GLN A 89 -31.64 -20.38 -3.87
C GLN A 89 -32.60 -21.12 -4.82
N LYS A 90 -32.07 -22.01 -5.67
CA LYS A 90 -32.88 -22.88 -6.55
C LYS A 90 -33.86 -23.68 -5.69
N GLY A 91 -35.16 -23.57 -5.98
CA GLY A 91 -36.23 -24.25 -5.23
C GLY A 91 -36.91 -23.40 -4.15
N ARG A 92 -36.40 -22.21 -3.80
CA ARG A 92 -37.17 -21.29 -2.95
C ARG A 92 -38.30 -20.64 -3.75
N ARG A 93 -39.54 -20.79 -3.28
CA ARG A 93 -40.66 -19.97 -3.72
C ARG A 93 -40.37 -18.52 -3.32
N GLY A 94 -40.39 -17.60 -4.28
CA GLY A 94 -40.24 -16.18 -3.99
C GLY A 94 -41.47 -15.66 -3.26
N ALA A 95 -41.27 -14.96 -2.15
CA ALA A 95 -42.33 -14.17 -1.51
C ALA A 95 -42.31 -12.78 -2.12
N ARG A 96 -43.40 -12.38 -2.77
CA ARG A 96 -43.61 -11.02 -3.28
C ARG A 96 -45.02 -10.58 -2.93
N ARG A 97 -45.21 -9.30 -2.59
CA ARG A 97 -46.54 -8.70 -2.54
C ARG A 97 -47.11 -8.69 -3.95
N GLN A 98 -48.34 -9.14 -4.12
CA GLN A 98 -49.04 -8.99 -5.40
C GLN A 98 -49.46 -7.53 -5.52
N LEU A 99 -49.34 -6.95 -6.73
CA LEU A 99 -49.93 -5.65 -7.00
C LEU A 99 -51.44 -5.81 -6.94
N LEU A 100 -52.08 -5.09 -6.03
CA LEU A 100 -53.54 -5.03 -5.98
C LEU A 100 -54.06 -4.22 -7.18
N PRO A 101 -55.23 -4.59 -7.72
CA PRO A 101 -55.90 -3.79 -8.72
C PRO A 101 -56.39 -2.47 -8.09
N VAL A 102 -56.61 -1.43 -8.90
CA VAL A 102 -56.91 -0.05 -8.44
C VAL A 102 -58.21 0.03 -7.64
N GLU A 103 -59.09 -0.94 -7.80
CA GLU A 103 -60.36 -1.07 -7.09
C GLU A 103 -60.19 -1.59 -5.66
N GLN A 104 -59.02 -2.17 -5.32
CA GLN A 104 -58.71 -2.77 -4.03
C GLN A 104 -57.65 -1.98 -3.24
N VAL A 105 -57.26 -0.79 -3.72
CA VAL A 105 -56.36 0.10 -2.97
C VAL A 105 -57.19 1.09 -2.15
N ASP A 106 -56.76 1.37 -0.93
CA ASP A 106 -57.48 2.27 -0.04
C ASP A 106 -57.47 3.70 -0.59
N HIS A 107 -56.33 4.15 -1.11
CA HIS A 107 -56.14 5.51 -1.59
C HIS A 107 -55.25 5.58 -2.84
N VAL A 108 -55.65 6.42 -3.80
CA VAL A 108 -54.86 6.75 -4.99
C VAL A 108 -54.46 8.23 -4.91
N ALA A 109 -53.16 8.49 -4.87
CA ALA A 109 -52.62 9.85 -4.85
C ALA A 109 -51.75 10.11 -6.08
N ASP A 110 -52.02 11.22 -6.78
CA ASP A 110 -51.17 11.67 -7.88
C ASP A 110 -49.95 12.42 -7.32
N ILE A 111 -48.77 11.81 -7.45
CA ILE A 111 -47.50 12.41 -7.01
C ILE A 111 -46.77 12.99 -8.23
N PHE A 112 -46.54 14.31 -8.19
CA PHE A 112 -45.82 15.01 -9.25
C PHE A 112 -44.49 15.56 -8.72
N PRO A 113 -43.36 15.32 -9.41
CA PRO A 113 -42.11 15.96 -9.06
C PRO A 113 -42.17 17.47 -9.34
N ASP A 114 -41.54 18.28 -8.50
CA ASP A 114 -41.53 19.74 -8.66
C ASP A 114 -40.80 20.19 -9.94
N ALA A 115 -39.77 19.43 -10.36
CA ALA A 115 -38.96 19.71 -11.54
C ALA A 115 -38.74 18.46 -12.40
N CYS A 116 -38.58 18.66 -13.70
CA CYS A 116 -38.25 17.59 -14.64
C CYS A 116 -36.80 17.08 -14.43
N CYS A 117 -36.61 15.77 -14.28
CA CYS A 117 -35.28 15.18 -14.08
C CYS A 117 -34.33 15.34 -15.29
N GLY A 118 -34.85 15.61 -16.49
CA GLY A 118 -34.03 15.83 -17.69
C GLY A 118 -33.61 17.30 -17.89
N CYS A 119 -34.51 18.26 -17.67
CA CYS A 119 -34.27 19.66 -18.03
C CYS A 119 -34.44 20.66 -16.87
N GLY A 120 -34.75 20.22 -15.66
CA GLY A 120 -34.83 21.06 -14.46
C GLY A 120 -36.00 22.06 -14.41
N ARG A 121 -36.81 22.18 -15.47
CA ARG A 121 -37.95 23.11 -15.50
C ARG A 121 -39.11 22.61 -14.64
N ARG A 122 -39.83 23.55 -14.03
CA ARG A 122 -41.06 23.29 -13.25
C ARG A 122 -42.11 22.66 -14.15
N ARG A 123 -42.70 21.53 -13.73
CA ARG A 123 -43.75 20.87 -14.49
C ARG A 123 -45.15 21.30 -14.03
N PRO A 124 -46.11 21.50 -14.95
CA PRO A 124 -47.51 21.65 -14.58
C PRO A 124 -48.03 20.32 -14.02
N ARG A 125 -48.86 20.40 -12.97
CA ARG A 125 -49.57 19.24 -12.39
C ARG A 125 -50.76 18.89 -13.29
N SER A 126 -50.51 18.20 -14.40
CA SER A 126 -51.55 17.73 -15.31
C SER A 126 -51.61 16.20 -15.36
N ALA A 127 -52.82 15.65 -15.34
CA ALA A 127 -53.06 14.23 -15.46
C ALA A 127 -52.58 13.73 -16.83
N GLY A 128 -51.68 12.73 -16.85
CA GLY A 128 -51.28 12.02 -18.07
C GLY A 128 -49.78 11.92 -18.37
N SER A 129 -48.88 12.54 -17.59
CA SER A 129 -47.43 12.50 -17.89
C SER A 129 -46.48 12.13 -16.74
N CYS A 130 -46.99 11.77 -15.55
CA CYS A 130 -46.14 11.27 -14.46
C CYS A 130 -46.83 10.17 -13.65
N ALA A 131 -46.01 9.32 -13.04
CA ALA A 131 -46.37 8.02 -12.48
C ALA A 131 -47.52 8.13 -11.45
N ARG A 132 -48.65 7.51 -11.76
CA ARG A 132 -49.71 7.24 -10.79
C ARG A 132 -49.20 6.16 -9.85
N VAL A 133 -48.97 6.47 -8.58
CA VAL A 133 -48.54 5.50 -7.58
C VAL A 133 -49.73 5.23 -6.67
N GLY A 134 -50.22 3.99 -6.66
CA GLY A 134 -51.18 3.56 -5.63
C GLY A 134 -50.46 3.58 -4.28
N VAL A 135 -51.04 4.27 -3.29
CA VAL A 135 -50.46 4.39 -1.96
C VAL A 135 -51.22 3.43 -1.06
N GLU A 136 -50.48 2.42 -0.58
CA GLU A 136 -50.81 1.49 0.50
C GLU A 136 -51.75 0.29 0.22
N ALA A 137 -51.37 -0.79 0.92
CA ALA A 137 -52.16 -1.83 1.57
C ALA A 137 -51.38 -2.28 2.82
#